data_AF-A0A7C5T381-F1
#
_entry.id   AF-A0A7C5T381-F1
#
_cell.length_a   1.000
_cell.length_b   1.000
_cell.length_c   1.000
_cell.angle_alpha   90.00
_cell.angle_beta   90.00
_cell.angle_gamma   90.00
#
_symmetry.space_group_name_H-M   'P 1'
#
loop_
_entity.id
_entity.type
_entity.pdbx_description
1 polymer ?
#
loop_
_entity_poly.entity_id
_entity_poly.type
_entity_poly.pdbx_seq_one_letter_code
_entity_poly.pdbx_strand_id
1 'polypeptide(L)'
;MGILVLTGRRGQADLLTAALLVGVALTIGAAMVAYFTAATSTYREEISIANLLAYEASNTFINIVSYDSRSLNLWLVLKRLDGGSSNFFIAVDNSTSYLPCTQISYYNPRYDEDGVLCNSTDECPTSATVYLGPLSKVYVLWEGALVDFLSYARASEYPTAEPMYVCSVANVCQLEDSTGLCGRVTLVRIALPKAVPAVRVYLVTLIGGSPYVFGVYEVLLQ
;
A
#
# COMPACT_ATOMS: atom_id res chain seq x y z
N MET A 1 -70.92 41.44 34.49
CA MET A 1 -70.24 40.16 34.25
C MET A 1 -69.72 40.17 32.83
N GLY A 2 -68.42 40.10 32.64
CA GLY A 2 -67.80 40.15 31.32
C GLY A 2 -66.28 40.06 31.47
N ILE A 3 -65.80 38.95 32.04
CA ILE A 3 -64.37 38.63 32.05
C ILE A 3 -64.02 38.22 30.63
N LEU A 4 -63.45 39.15 29.88
CA LEU A 4 -62.93 38.90 28.54
C LEU A 4 -61.57 38.19 28.69
N VAL A 5 -61.59 36.88 28.51
CA VAL A 5 -60.41 36.02 28.47
C VAL A 5 -59.63 36.34 27.19
N LEU A 6 -58.57 37.13 27.31
CA LEU A 6 -57.66 37.50 26.20
C LEU A 6 -56.28 36.83 26.31
N THR A 7 -56.12 35.76 27.09
CA THR A 7 -54.83 35.09 27.30
C THR A 7 -54.50 33.98 26.28
N GLY A 8 -55.42 33.58 25.41
CA GLY A 8 -55.25 32.39 24.56
C GLY A 8 -54.28 32.50 23.38
N ARG A 9 -54.10 33.69 22.78
CA ARG A 9 -53.34 33.83 21.50
C ARG A 9 -51.83 34.01 21.66
N ARG A 10 -51.36 34.60 22.77
CA ARG A 10 -49.91 34.75 23.03
C ARG A 10 -49.27 33.45 23.50
N GLY A 11 -49.97 32.68 24.35
CA GLY A 11 -49.48 31.38 24.83
C GLY A 11 -49.35 30.32 23.72
N GLN A 12 -50.25 30.31 22.73
CA GLN A 12 -50.16 29.38 21.58
C GLN A 12 -49.01 29.70 20.63
N ALA A 13 -48.72 30.98 20.40
CA ALA A 13 -47.59 31.39 19.56
C ALA A 13 -46.24 31.07 20.21
N ASP A 14 -46.12 31.25 21.54
CA ASP A 14 -44.95 30.85 22.33
C ASP A 14 -44.74 29.33 22.33
N LEU A 15 -45.82 28.56 22.43
CA LEU A 15 -45.73 27.08 22.43
C LEU A 15 -45.30 26.55 21.05
N LEU A 16 -45.79 27.16 19.97
CA LEU A 16 -45.40 26.81 18.61
C LEU A 16 -43.93 27.15 18.34
N THR A 17 -43.47 28.33 18.76
CA THR A 17 -42.07 28.74 18.59
C THR A 17 -41.11 27.92 19.43
N ALA A 18 -41.48 27.58 20.68
CA ALA A 18 -40.72 26.66 21.51
C ALA A 18 -40.63 25.27 20.88
N ALA A 19 -41.72 24.71 20.36
CA ALA A 19 -41.72 23.42 19.68
C ALA A 19 -40.84 23.43 18.41
N LEU A 20 -40.88 24.52 17.64
CA LEU A 20 -40.02 24.72 16.47
C LEU A 20 -38.53 24.78 16.85
N LEU A 21 -38.19 25.56 17.88
CA LEU A 21 -36.81 25.69 18.37
C LEU A 21 -36.27 24.37 18.92
N VAL A 22 -37.08 23.63 19.68
CA VAL A 22 -36.72 22.30 20.18
C VAL A 22 -36.54 21.31 19.03
N GLY A 23 -37.43 21.35 18.03
CA GLY A 23 -37.30 20.53 16.82
C GLY A 23 -36.01 20.81 16.06
N VAL A 24 -35.66 22.07 15.86
CA VAL A 24 -34.40 22.49 15.21
C VAL A 24 -33.18 22.10 16.05
N ALA A 25 -33.24 22.27 17.37
CA ALA A 25 -32.14 21.87 18.26
C ALA A 25 -31.90 20.35 18.22
N LEU A 26 -32.98 19.55 18.17
CA LEU A 26 -32.90 18.09 18.06
C LEU A 26 -32.31 17.65 16.70
N THR A 27 -32.70 18.28 15.59
CA THR A 27 -32.15 17.93 14.28
C THR A 27 -30.68 18.31 14.17
N ILE A 28 -30.27 19.47 14.70
CA ILE A 28 -28.87 19.87 14.77
C ILE A 28 -28.07 18.89 15.66
N GLY A 29 -28.60 18.53 16.83
CA GLY A 29 -27.97 17.58 17.74
C GLY A 29 -27.75 16.21 17.08
N ALA A 30 -28.78 15.67 16.41
CA ALA A 30 -28.69 14.41 15.69
C ALA A 30 -27.67 14.48 14.53
N ALA A 31 -27.66 15.57 13.77
CA ALA A 31 -26.70 15.78 12.67
C ALA A 31 -25.25 15.85 13.17
N MET A 32 -25.01 16.55 14.29
CA MET A 32 -23.69 16.62 14.90
C MET A 32 -23.22 15.25 15.41
N VAL A 33 -24.08 14.49 16.09
CA VAL A 33 -23.75 13.13 16.53
C VAL A 33 -23.41 12.25 15.34
N ALA A 34 -24.21 12.28 14.27
CA ALA A 34 -23.92 11.52 13.06
C ALA A 34 -22.57 11.90 12.44
N TYR A 35 -22.29 13.20 12.34
CA TYR A 35 -21.01 13.72 11.82
C TYR A 35 -19.81 13.23 12.67
N PHE A 36 -19.87 13.39 14.00
CA PHE A 36 -18.79 12.93 14.89
C PHE A 36 -18.61 11.43 14.84
N THR A 37 -19.70 10.66 14.73
CA THR A 37 -19.63 9.19 14.66
C THR A 37 -18.91 8.78 13.36
N ALA A 38 -19.29 9.38 12.23
CA ALA A 38 -18.66 9.14 10.94
C ALA A 38 -17.17 9.56 10.94
N ALA A 39 -16.86 10.76 11.41
CA ALA A 39 -15.49 11.24 11.51
C ALA A 39 -14.63 10.31 12.39
N THR A 40 -15.15 9.90 13.56
CA THR A 40 -14.43 9.00 14.47
C THR A 40 -14.20 7.62 13.86
N SER A 41 -15.15 7.09 13.07
CA SER A 41 -14.92 5.82 12.35
C SER A 41 -13.81 5.93 11.31
N THR A 42 -13.79 7.02 10.53
CA THR A 42 -12.74 7.26 9.53
C THR A 42 -11.37 7.39 10.18
N TYR A 43 -11.23 8.16 11.26
CA TYR A 43 -9.96 8.26 12.00
C TYR A 43 -9.47 6.91 12.54
N ARG A 44 -10.38 6.07 13.06
CA ARG A 44 -10.01 4.72 13.54
C ARG A 44 -9.51 3.83 12.41
N GLU A 45 -10.15 3.91 11.25
CA GLU A 45 -9.75 3.15 10.06
C GLU A 45 -8.37 3.59 9.56
N GLU A 46 -8.12 4.90 9.45
CA GLU A 46 -6.81 5.44 9.07
C GLU A 46 -5.70 5.02 10.03
N ILE A 47 -5.94 5.09 11.34
CA ILE A 47 -4.97 4.64 12.35
C ILE A 47 -4.72 3.12 12.23
N SER A 48 -5.76 2.34 11.98
CA SER A 48 -5.65 0.90 11.77
C SER A 48 -4.79 0.59 10.54
N ILE A 49 -5.02 1.28 9.43
CA ILE A 49 -4.22 1.16 8.20
C ILE A 49 -2.77 1.57 8.48
N ALA A 50 -2.53 2.71 9.11
CA ALA A 50 -1.19 3.17 9.44
C ALA A 50 -0.41 2.16 10.30
N ASN A 51 -1.06 1.57 11.30
CA ASN A 51 -0.47 0.52 12.13
C ASN A 51 -0.15 -0.75 11.33
N LEU A 52 -1.02 -1.15 10.41
CA LEU A 52 -0.78 -2.29 9.51
C LEU A 52 0.42 -2.01 8.57
N LEU A 53 0.52 -0.81 8.02
CA LEU A 53 1.66 -0.42 7.17
C LEU A 53 2.96 -0.38 7.97
N ALA A 54 2.95 0.16 9.18
CA ALA A 54 4.10 0.15 10.08
C ALA A 54 4.50 -1.29 10.45
N TYR A 55 3.52 -2.17 10.70
CA TYR A 55 3.76 -3.59 10.92
C TYR A 55 4.42 -4.24 9.69
N GLU A 56 3.90 -4.04 8.48
CA GLU A 56 4.48 -4.58 7.24
C GLU A 56 5.90 -4.05 6.98
N ALA A 57 6.15 -2.76 7.22
CA ALA A 57 7.47 -2.15 7.09
C ALA A 57 8.49 -2.75 8.08
N SER A 58 8.08 -2.96 9.34
CA SER A 58 8.95 -3.54 10.37
C SER A 58 9.24 -5.03 10.16
N ASN A 59 8.34 -5.74 9.49
CA ASN A 59 8.45 -7.19 9.27
C ASN A 59 8.95 -7.59 7.90
N THR A 60 9.17 -6.64 6.98
CA THR A 60 9.71 -6.93 5.65
C THR A 60 11.13 -6.41 5.54
N PHE A 61 12.05 -7.33 5.28
CA PHE A 61 13.45 -7.05 5.03
C PHE A 61 13.75 -7.22 3.55
N ILE A 62 14.48 -6.26 2.97
CA ILE A 62 15.02 -6.35 1.61
C ILE A 62 16.51 -6.01 1.62
N ASN A 63 17.29 -6.76 0.86
CA ASN A 63 18.72 -6.52 0.73
C ASN A 63 19.23 -6.86 -0.68
N ILE A 64 20.25 -6.16 -1.14
CA ILE A 64 20.93 -6.48 -2.39
C ILE A 64 21.85 -7.67 -2.15
N VAL A 65 21.76 -8.67 -3.03
CA VAL A 65 22.67 -9.83 -3.03
C VAL A 65 23.84 -9.57 -3.96
N SER A 66 23.53 -9.21 -5.20
CA SER A 66 24.53 -9.02 -6.24
C SER A 66 23.98 -8.17 -7.38
N TYR A 67 24.88 -7.50 -8.07
CA TYR A 67 24.62 -6.80 -9.32
C TYR A 67 25.67 -7.26 -10.33
N ASP A 68 25.23 -7.83 -11.44
CA ASP A 68 26.09 -8.18 -12.57
C ASP A 68 25.92 -7.15 -13.68
N SER A 69 26.93 -6.28 -13.85
CA SER A 69 26.94 -5.25 -14.88
C SER A 69 27.06 -5.79 -16.31
N ARG A 70 27.53 -7.04 -16.50
CA ARG A 70 27.60 -7.68 -17.83
C ARG A 70 26.24 -8.20 -18.26
N SER A 71 25.54 -8.88 -17.36
CA SER A 71 24.22 -9.45 -17.61
C SER A 71 23.07 -8.47 -17.31
N LEU A 72 23.38 -7.31 -16.73
CA LEU A 72 22.43 -6.27 -16.30
C LEU A 72 21.35 -6.81 -15.35
N ASN A 73 21.72 -7.75 -14.49
CA ASN A 73 20.81 -8.39 -13.55
C ASN A 73 21.13 -7.92 -12.13
N LEU A 74 20.09 -7.48 -11.42
CA LEU A 74 20.13 -7.17 -10.00
C LEU A 74 19.40 -8.27 -9.22
N TRP A 75 20.08 -8.84 -8.23
CA TRP A 75 19.50 -9.83 -7.34
C TRP A 75 19.22 -9.23 -5.97
N LEU A 76 17.98 -9.40 -5.51
CA LEU A 76 17.49 -8.91 -4.23
C LEU A 76 16.99 -10.07 -3.38
N VAL A 77 17.24 -10.02 -2.08
CA VAL A 77 16.62 -10.86 -1.06
C VAL A 77 15.43 -10.13 -0.51
N LEU A 78 14.26 -10.75 -0.51
CA LEU A 78 13.10 -10.34 0.25
C LEU A 78 12.81 -11.37 1.34
N LYS A 79 12.56 -10.92 2.56
CA LYS A 79 12.31 -11.77 3.70
C LYS A 79 11.25 -11.17 4.60
N ARG A 80 10.28 -12.00 4.99
CA ARG A 80 9.40 -11.68 6.11
C ARG A 80 10.00 -12.17 7.42
N LEU A 81 10.16 -11.28 8.39
CA LEU A 81 10.73 -11.57 9.71
C LEU A 81 9.72 -12.28 10.62
N ASP A 82 8.43 -12.03 10.41
CA ASP A 82 7.32 -12.71 11.08
C ASP A 82 7.14 -14.18 10.64
N GLY A 83 7.87 -14.62 9.61
CA GLY A 83 7.77 -15.96 9.06
C GLY A 83 6.52 -16.18 8.20
N GLY A 84 5.83 -15.12 7.80
CA GLY A 84 4.68 -15.21 6.90
C GLY A 84 5.03 -15.82 5.53
N SER A 85 4.07 -16.56 4.97
CA SER A 85 4.16 -17.17 3.64
C SER A 85 3.42 -16.38 2.55
N SER A 86 3.04 -15.12 2.83
CA SER A 86 2.38 -14.26 1.84
C SER A 86 3.33 -13.90 0.70
N ASN A 87 2.74 -13.68 -0.49
CA ASN A 87 3.44 -13.17 -1.66
C ASN A 87 3.86 -11.72 -1.43
N PHE A 88 4.95 -11.33 -2.09
CA PHE A 88 5.42 -9.95 -2.10
C PHE A 88 4.80 -9.22 -3.29
N PHE A 89 4.28 -8.02 -3.06
CA PHE A 89 3.89 -7.13 -4.15
C PHE A 89 4.93 -6.03 -4.25
N ILE A 90 5.62 -5.96 -5.39
CA ILE A 90 6.68 -4.97 -5.60
C ILE A 90 6.43 -4.19 -6.88
N ALA A 91 6.77 -2.90 -6.88
CA ALA A 91 6.98 -2.17 -8.11
C ALA A 91 8.45 -1.74 -8.17
N VAL A 92 8.97 -1.65 -9.38
CA VAL A 92 10.38 -1.29 -9.58
C VAL A 92 10.45 -0.13 -10.56
N ASP A 93 11.21 0.91 -10.24
CA ASP A 93 11.55 1.98 -11.16
C ASP A 93 13.07 2.09 -11.35
N ASN A 94 13.47 2.60 -12.52
CA ASN A 94 14.87 2.79 -12.91
C ASN A 94 15.28 4.28 -12.95
N SER A 95 14.68 5.10 -12.09
CA SER A 95 14.74 6.57 -12.07
C SER A 95 14.02 7.31 -13.20
N THR A 96 13.67 6.63 -14.29
CA THR A 96 13.00 7.27 -15.44
C THR A 96 11.58 6.76 -15.65
N SER A 97 11.34 5.48 -15.41
CA SER A 97 10.07 4.81 -15.64
C SER A 97 9.94 3.57 -14.76
N TYR A 98 8.70 3.13 -14.54
CA TYR A 98 8.43 1.83 -13.94
C TYR A 98 8.78 0.69 -14.90
N LEU A 99 9.45 -0.32 -14.37
CA LEU A 99 9.78 -1.54 -15.10
C LEU A 99 8.56 -2.46 -15.19
N PRO A 100 8.33 -3.12 -16.34
CA PRO A 100 7.26 -4.11 -16.45
C PRO A 100 7.59 -5.37 -15.66
N CYS A 101 6.56 -6.05 -15.14
CA CYS A 101 6.71 -7.28 -14.35
C CYS A 101 7.40 -8.44 -15.10
N THR A 102 7.43 -8.40 -16.43
CA THR A 102 8.18 -9.36 -17.24
C THR A 102 9.69 -9.30 -17.02
N GLN A 103 10.21 -8.17 -16.52
CA GLN A 103 11.62 -8.00 -16.15
C GLN A 103 11.94 -8.48 -14.73
N ILE A 104 10.92 -8.84 -13.96
CA ILE A 104 11.06 -9.29 -12.58
C ILE A 104 10.77 -10.79 -12.56
N SER A 105 11.77 -11.57 -12.18
CA SER A 105 11.67 -13.00 -12.01
C SER A 105 11.99 -13.36 -10.56
N TYR A 106 11.46 -14.48 -10.07
CA TYR A 106 11.78 -14.95 -8.72
C TYR A 106 12.40 -16.33 -8.77
N TYR A 107 13.25 -16.58 -7.78
CA TYR A 107 13.93 -17.84 -7.60
C TYR A 107 12.94 -18.98 -7.36
N ASN A 108 13.15 -20.08 -8.08
CA ASN A 108 12.42 -21.31 -7.90
C ASN A 108 13.37 -22.41 -7.42
N PRO A 109 13.23 -22.90 -6.17
CA PRO A 109 14.15 -23.89 -5.62
C PRO A 109 14.13 -25.23 -6.36
N ARG A 110 13.06 -25.53 -7.11
CA ARG A 110 12.96 -26.78 -7.88
C ARG A 110 13.97 -26.92 -9.01
N TYR A 111 14.56 -25.81 -9.45
CA TYR A 111 15.54 -25.78 -10.55
C TYR A 111 16.96 -25.48 -10.06
N ASP A 112 17.18 -25.41 -8.74
CA ASP A 112 18.51 -25.22 -8.16
C ASP A 112 19.23 -26.57 -7.97
N GLU A 113 19.61 -27.19 -9.07
CA GLU A 113 20.29 -28.49 -9.05
C GLU A 113 21.78 -28.37 -8.68
N ASP A 114 22.41 -27.23 -8.95
CA ASP A 114 23.88 -27.02 -8.83
C ASP A 114 24.29 -25.88 -7.87
N GLY A 115 23.34 -25.31 -7.10
CA GLY A 115 23.60 -24.10 -6.30
C GLY A 115 23.76 -22.84 -7.16
N VAL A 116 23.27 -22.88 -8.40
CA VAL A 116 23.30 -21.78 -9.37
C VAL A 116 21.89 -21.20 -9.47
N LEU A 117 21.74 -20.01 -8.87
CA LEU A 117 20.52 -19.21 -8.96
C LEU A 117 20.21 -18.89 -10.44
N CYS A 118 19.09 -19.43 -10.95
CA CYS A 118 18.57 -19.32 -12.31
C CYS A 118 19.45 -18.55 -13.31
N ASN A 119 20.19 -19.28 -14.13
CA ASN A 119 21.05 -18.72 -15.16
C ASN A 119 20.23 -18.29 -16.41
N SER A 120 19.08 -18.91 -16.65
CA SER A 120 18.19 -18.58 -17.77
C SER A 120 16.85 -17.95 -17.32
N THR A 121 16.13 -17.32 -18.24
CA THR A 121 14.76 -16.82 -18.03
C THR A 121 13.74 -17.93 -17.87
N ASP A 122 14.03 -19.13 -18.37
CA ASP A 122 13.08 -20.25 -18.36
C ASP A 122 13.14 -21.05 -17.04
N GLU A 123 14.25 -20.94 -16.30
CA GLU A 123 14.43 -21.53 -14.96
C GLU A 123 13.70 -20.74 -13.85
N CYS A 124 13.50 -19.44 -14.06
CA CYS A 124 12.98 -18.51 -13.07
C CYS A 124 11.62 -17.96 -13.50
N PRO A 125 10.52 -18.32 -12.83
CA PRO A 125 9.20 -17.82 -13.19
C PRO A 125 9.15 -16.28 -13.14
N THR A 126 8.49 -15.69 -14.13
CA THR A 126 8.24 -14.25 -14.16
C THR A 126 7.13 -13.87 -13.19
N SER A 127 7.29 -12.72 -12.55
CA SER A 127 6.26 -12.14 -11.69
C SER A 127 4.98 -11.83 -12.47
N ALA A 128 3.84 -11.99 -11.81
CA ALA A 128 2.54 -11.70 -12.41
C ALA A 128 2.22 -10.21 -12.24
N THR A 129 1.74 -9.57 -13.31
CA THR A 129 1.28 -8.17 -13.21
C THR A 129 -0.05 -8.11 -12.46
N VAL A 130 -0.10 -7.29 -11.43
CA VAL A 130 -1.33 -6.93 -10.71
C VAL A 130 -1.61 -5.47 -11.01
N TYR A 131 -2.65 -5.21 -11.80
CA TYR A 131 -3.06 -3.84 -12.07
C TYR A 131 -3.85 -3.29 -10.88
N LEU A 132 -3.31 -2.26 -10.22
CA LEU A 132 -3.90 -1.67 -9.02
C LEU A 132 -4.59 -0.32 -9.28
N GLY A 133 -4.64 0.11 -10.55
CA GLY A 133 -5.21 1.40 -10.95
C GLY A 133 -4.14 2.49 -11.16
N PRO A 134 -4.57 3.74 -11.40
CA PRO A 134 -3.68 4.88 -11.54
C PRO A 134 -2.93 5.20 -10.24
N LEU A 135 -1.81 5.90 -10.33
CA LEU A 135 -0.95 6.28 -9.20
C LEU A 135 -1.72 7.06 -8.13
N SER A 136 -2.73 7.84 -8.53
CA SER A 136 -3.58 8.60 -7.60
C SER A 136 -4.44 7.73 -6.67
N LYS A 137 -4.52 6.41 -6.92
CA LYS A 137 -5.22 5.44 -6.06
C LYS A 137 -4.28 4.61 -5.19
N VAL A 138 -2.97 4.83 -5.33
CA VAL A 138 -1.95 4.24 -4.46
C VAL A 138 -1.69 5.22 -3.33
N TYR A 139 -1.68 4.72 -2.10
CA TYR A 139 -1.40 5.53 -0.92
C TYR A 139 -0.07 5.12 -0.30
N VAL A 140 0.54 6.04 0.45
CA VAL A 140 1.79 5.80 1.17
C VAL A 140 1.69 6.41 2.56
N LEU A 141 2.27 5.73 3.55
CA LEU A 141 2.44 6.31 4.88
C LEU A 141 3.66 7.24 4.86
N TRP A 142 3.43 8.55 4.86
CA TRP A 142 4.49 9.57 4.86
C TRP A 142 4.30 10.50 6.05
N GLU A 143 5.34 10.61 6.89
CA GLU A 143 5.34 11.43 8.12
C GLU A 143 4.15 11.17 9.07
N GLY A 144 3.66 9.93 9.10
CA GLY A 144 2.54 9.51 9.97
C GLY A 144 1.15 9.77 9.40
N ALA A 145 1.03 10.32 8.19
CA ALA A 145 -0.22 10.49 7.47
C ALA A 145 -0.28 9.61 6.22
N LEU A 146 -1.48 9.22 5.82
CA LEU A 146 -1.72 8.57 4.53
C LEU A 146 -1.83 9.64 3.45
N VAL A 147 -0.94 9.59 2.47
CA VAL A 147 -0.88 10.54 1.35
C VAL A 147 -0.99 9.77 0.04
N ASP A 148 -1.57 10.38 -0.99
CA ASP A 148 -1.55 9.77 -2.32
C ASP A 148 -0.11 9.67 -2.85
N PHE A 149 0.19 8.59 -3.56
CA PHE A 149 1.53 8.29 -4.01
C PHE A 149 2.04 9.33 -5.01
N LEU A 150 1.16 9.93 -5.82
CA LEU A 150 1.56 10.95 -6.79
C LEU A 150 2.10 12.21 -6.10
N SER A 151 1.46 12.66 -5.03
CA SER A 151 1.94 13.76 -4.19
C SER A 151 3.26 13.43 -3.51
N TYR A 152 3.38 12.22 -2.95
CA TYR A 152 4.64 11.74 -2.36
C TYR A 152 5.78 11.67 -3.38
N ALA A 153 5.53 11.12 -4.57
CA ALA A 153 6.50 10.99 -5.63
C ALA A 153 6.97 12.36 -6.12
N ARG A 154 6.08 13.34 -6.26
CA ARG A 154 6.45 14.72 -6.59
C ARG A 154 7.32 15.36 -5.51
N ALA A 155 6.97 15.17 -4.23
CA ALA A 155 7.73 15.71 -3.11
C ALA A 155 9.13 15.07 -2.99
N SER A 156 9.25 13.79 -3.37
CA SER A 156 10.49 13.01 -3.29
C SER A 156 11.30 13.00 -4.60
N GLU A 157 10.88 13.75 -5.62
CA GLU A 157 11.49 13.78 -6.96
C GLU A 157 11.54 12.40 -7.66
N TYR A 158 10.56 11.54 -7.39
CA TYR A 158 10.42 10.22 -7.98
C TYR A 158 9.61 10.25 -9.29
N PRO A 159 9.72 9.21 -10.14
CA PRO A 159 8.95 9.11 -11.36
C PRO A 159 7.45 9.19 -11.09
N THR A 160 6.78 10.14 -11.74
CA THR A 160 5.32 10.27 -11.74
C THR A 160 4.69 9.70 -13.01
N ALA A 161 5.48 8.98 -13.82
CA ALA A 161 5.03 8.41 -15.07
C ALA A 161 4.11 7.21 -14.80
N GLU A 162 2.96 7.18 -15.46
CA GLU A 162 2.05 6.04 -15.43
C GLU A 162 2.29 5.09 -16.62
N PRO A 163 1.94 3.80 -16.49
CA PRO A 163 1.39 3.15 -15.28
C PRO A 163 2.49 2.62 -14.33
N MET A 164 2.16 2.55 -13.03
CA MET A 164 2.97 1.78 -12.07
C MET A 164 2.63 0.31 -12.19
N TYR A 165 3.62 -0.51 -12.54
CA TYR A 165 3.47 -1.96 -12.61
C TYR A 165 3.75 -2.55 -11.24
N VAL A 166 2.69 -3.02 -10.56
CA VAL A 166 2.85 -3.80 -9.33
C VAL A 166 2.87 -5.28 -9.68
N CYS A 167 3.91 -5.94 -9.20
CA CYS A 167 4.30 -7.27 -9.60
C CYS A 167 4.18 -8.19 -8.40
N SER A 168 3.40 -9.26 -8.55
CA SER A 168 3.27 -10.32 -7.55
C SER A 168 4.43 -11.29 -7.70
N VAL A 169 5.23 -11.40 -6.65
CA VAL A 169 6.38 -12.28 -6.52
C VAL A 169 6.02 -13.38 -5.53
N ALA A 170 6.02 -14.62 -6.00
CA ALA A 170 5.67 -15.75 -5.16
C ALA A 170 6.72 -15.94 -4.07
N ASN A 171 6.25 -16.15 -2.84
CA ASN A 171 7.14 -16.49 -1.74
C ASN A 171 7.66 -17.92 -1.93
N VAL A 172 8.96 -18.15 -1.70
CA VAL A 172 9.57 -19.49 -1.81
C VAL A 172 8.86 -20.51 -0.92
N CYS A 173 8.37 -20.09 0.26
CA CYS A 173 7.56 -20.95 1.14
C CYS A 173 6.25 -21.44 0.50
N GLN A 174 5.72 -20.76 -0.53
CA GLN A 174 4.55 -21.23 -1.29
C GLN A 174 4.91 -22.18 -2.43
N LEU A 175 6.16 -22.15 -2.91
CA LEU A 175 6.60 -22.95 -4.06
C LEU A 175 6.97 -24.39 -3.64
N GLU A 176 7.36 -24.57 -2.38
CA GLU A 176 7.85 -25.84 -1.86
C GLU A 176 7.24 -26.17 -0.49
N ASP A 177 6.50 -27.29 -0.42
CA ASP A 177 5.91 -27.85 0.81
C ASP A 177 6.94 -28.59 1.69
N SER A 178 8.20 -28.14 1.67
CA SER A 178 9.29 -28.83 2.38
C SER A 178 9.43 -28.29 3.80
N THR A 179 9.15 -29.16 4.79
CA THR A 179 9.33 -28.90 6.21
C THR A 179 10.81 -28.69 6.54
N GLY A 180 11.22 -27.43 6.59
CA GLY A 180 12.60 -27.01 6.88
C GLY A 180 13.13 -25.92 5.95
N LEU A 181 12.59 -25.85 4.73
CA LEU A 181 12.87 -24.78 3.74
C LEU A 181 11.93 -23.58 3.86
N CYS A 182 10.94 -23.62 4.77
CA CYS A 182 10.23 -22.44 5.29
C CYS A 182 11.15 -21.46 6.07
N GLY A 183 12.44 -21.46 5.72
CA GLY A 183 13.55 -20.59 6.11
C GLY A 183 13.66 -19.29 5.31
N ARG A 184 12.52 -18.70 4.92
CA ARG A 184 12.29 -17.25 5.01
C ARG A 184 13.06 -16.33 4.04
N VAL A 185 13.35 -16.72 2.81
CA VAL A 185 13.92 -15.77 1.82
C VAL A 185 13.35 -16.03 0.43
N THR A 186 12.91 -14.97 -0.24
CA THR A 186 12.55 -14.96 -1.66
C THR A 186 13.60 -14.15 -2.41
N LEU A 187 14.31 -14.79 -3.33
CA LEU A 187 15.27 -14.13 -4.19
C LEU A 187 14.56 -13.63 -5.45
N VAL A 188 14.81 -12.37 -5.78
CA VAL A 188 14.21 -11.70 -6.94
C VAL A 188 15.29 -11.19 -7.85
N ARG A 189 15.19 -11.58 -9.12
CA ARG A 189 16.02 -11.08 -10.22
C ARG A 189 15.27 -9.97 -10.92
N ILE A 190 15.93 -8.83 -11.07
CA ILE A 190 15.45 -7.69 -11.85
C ILE A 190 16.38 -7.51 -13.04
N ALA A 191 15.86 -7.71 -14.25
CA ALA A 191 16.56 -7.42 -15.49
C ALA A 191 16.48 -5.93 -15.78
N LEU A 192 17.63 -5.27 -15.89
CA LEU A 192 17.73 -3.83 -16.01
C LEU A 192 18.08 -3.40 -17.44
N PRO A 193 17.55 -2.25 -17.91
CA PRO A 193 18.05 -1.65 -19.13
C PRO A 193 19.50 -1.15 -18.97
N LYS A 194 20.17 -0.86 -20.08
CA LYS A 194 21.54 -0.32 -20.05
C LYS A 194 21.56 1.08 -19.42
N ALA A 195 22.62 1.36 -18.66
CA ALA A 195 22.91 2.68 -18.07
C ALA A 195 21.82 3.18 -17.09
N VAL A 196 21.38 2.31 -16.18
CA VAL A 196 20.50 2.69 -15.07
C VAL A 196 21.34 3.20 -13.89
N PRO A 197 21.17 4.46 -13.45
CA PRO A 197 21.97 5.02 -12.34
C PRO A 197 21.48 4.54 -10.96
N ALA A 198 20.18 4.29 -10.83
CA ALA A 198 19.58 3.82 -9.59
C ALA A 198 18.30 3.03 -9.89
N VAL A 199 18.05 2.04 -9.05
CA VAL A 199 16.84 1.23 -9.05
C VAL A 199 16.12 1.45 -7.73
N ARG A 200 14.82 1.75 -7.79
CA ARG A 200 13.97 1.86 -6.60
C ARG A 200 12.95 0.75 -6.59
N VAL A 201 12.82 0.11 -5.44
CA VAL A 201 11.86 -0.96 -5.20
C VAL A 201 10.84 -0.46 -4.18
N TYR A 202 9.60 -0.38 -4.63
CA TYR A 202 8.45 -0.05 -3.80
C TYR A 202 7.84 -1.35 -3.30
N LEU A 203 7.74 -1.48 -1.98
CA LEU A 203 7.01 -2.57 -1.35
C LEU A 203 5.56 -2.16 -1.17
N VAL A 204 4.66 -2.97 -1.70
CA VAL A 204 3.23 -2.72 -1.75
C VAL A 204 2.50 -3.78 -0.91
N THR A 205 1.45 -3.36 -0.21
CA THR A 205 0.48 -4.26 0.41
C THR A 205 -0.93 -3.89 -0.04
N LEU A 206 -1.85 -4.85 0.04
CA LEU A 206 -3.25 -4.67 -0.35
C LEU A 206 -4.12 -4.73 0.90
N ILE A 207 -4.75 -3.60 1.26
CA ILE A 207 -5.66 -3.52 2.41
C ILE A 207 -7.05 -3.19 1.87
N GLY A 208 -8.02 -4.09 2.08
CA GLY A 208 -9.36 -3.94 1.50
C GLY A 208 -9.37 -3.87 -0.03
N GLY A 209 -8.36 -4.45 -0.70
CA GLY A 209 -8.17 -4.38 -2.15
C GLY A 209 -7.55 -3.08 -2.67
N SER A 210 -7.27 -2.10 -1.79
CA SER A 210 -6.58 -0.87 -2.16
C SER A 210 -5.07 -1.01 -1.97
N PRO A 211 -4.25 -0.46 -2.89
CA PRO A 211 -2.80 -0.55 -2.83
C PRO A 211 -2.17 0.50 -1.90
N TYR A 212 -1.26 0.04 -1.05
CA TYR A 212 -0.49 0.90 -0.15
C TYR A 212 1.00 0.60 -0.26
N VAL A 213 1.81 1.62 -0.52
CA VAL A 213 3.26 1.54 -0.42
C VAL A 213 3.64 1.71 1.05
N PHE A 214 4.36 0.73 1.59
CA PHE A 214 4.81 0.77 2.99
C PHE A 214 6.34 0.91 3.12
N GLY A 215 7.07 0.77 2.02
CA GLY A 215 8.52 0.95 2.01
C GLY A 215 9.05 1.24 0.61
N VAL A 216 10.08 2.08 0.54
CA VAL A 216 10.80 2.40 -0.69
C VAL A 216 12.28 2.16 -0.44
N TYR A 217 12.90 1.36 -1.29
CA TYR A 217 14.30 0.97 -1.16
C TYR A 217 15.04 1.37 -2.42
N GLU A 218 16.05 2.22 -2.26
CA GLU A 218 16.87 2.71 -3.36
C GLU A 218 18.22 1.99 -3.40
N VAL A 219 18.57 1.55 -4.61
CA VAL A 219 19.82 0.87 -4.92
C VAL A 219 20.55 1.70 -5.95
N LEU A 220 21.64 2.34 -5.55
CA LEU A 220 22.54 3.05 -6.47
C LEU A 220 23.42 2.03 -7.18
N LEU A 221 23.44 2.07 -8.51
CA LEU A 221 24.25 1.19 -9.34
C LEU A 221 25.50 1.96 -9.78
N GLN A 222 26.66 1.52 -9.31
CA GLN A 222 27.98 2.07 -9.65
C GLN A 222 28.67 1.25 -10.73
#